data_AF-A0A9Y1FM28-F1
#
_entry.id   AF-A0A9Y1FM28-F1
#
_cell.length_a   1.000
_cell.length_b   1.000
_cell.length_c   1.000
_cell.angle_alpha   90.00
_cell.angle_beta   90.00
_cell.angle_gamma   90.00
#
_symmetry.space_group_name_H-M   'P 1'
#
loop_
_entity.id
_entity.type
_entity.pdbx_description
1 polymer ?
#
loop_
_entity_poly.entity_id
_entity_poly.type
_entity_poly.pdbx_seq_one_letter_code
_entity_poly.pdbx_strand_id
1 'polypeptide(L)'
;MKAIFEIKNKSEKQVLLDLEELSEKYNSSVKKEDQGEGHFILTESKLQIVERVEGDQIIVQVWGASEGDIQELSNYWGQPKKLIKEKPSPNDLAKEIIYIPNITEMKKNELLELLEISEKDLDKYKRLIDRLAQRKNVSDELKKANEILKKF
;
A
#
# COMPACT_ATOMS: atom_id res chain seq x y z
N MET A 1 2.20 -10.00 2.60
CA MET A 1 3.25 -9.29 3.38
C MET A 1 3.39 -7.87 2.86
N LYS A 2 3.88 -6.91 3.68
CA LYS A 2 4.19 -5.54 3.22
C LYS A 2 5.67 -5.17 3.35
N ALA A 3 6.25 -4.54 2.32
CA ALA A 3 7.62 -4.00 2.36
C ALA A 3 7.69 -2.54 1.91
N ILE A 4 8.62 -1.78 2.49
CA ILE A 4 8.83 -0.38 2.13
C ILE A 4 10.30 -0.09 1.82
N PHE A 5 10.57 0.50 0.64
CA PHE A 5 11.92 0.86 0.20
C PHE A 5 12.10 2.38 0.07
N GLU A 6 13.26 2.88 0.50
CA GLU A 6 13.67 4.30 0.47
C GLU A 6 14.90 4.42 -0.45
N ILE A 7 14.71 4.95 -1.66
CA ILE A 7 15.76 4.97 -2.69
C ILE A 7 16.53 6.30 -2.62
N LYS A 8 17.83 6.24 -2.31
CA LYS A 8 18.70 7.44 -2.15
C LYS A 8 19.62 7.74 -3.33
N ASN A 9 19.91 6.72 -4.15
CA ASN A 9 21.00 6.77 -5.14
C ASN A 9 20.54 6.43 -6.57
N LYS A 10 19.27 6.63 -6.90
CA LYS A 10 18.76 6.48 -8.27
C LYS A 10 17.97 7.73 -8.66
N SER A 11 18.05 8.09 -9.93
CA SER A 11 17.19 9.14 -10.50
C SER A 11 15.78 8.60 -10.74
N GLU A 12 14.80 9.50 -10.77
CA GLU A 12 13.40 9.17 -11.09
C GLU A 12 13.28 8.44 -12.44
N LYS A 13 14.05 8.88 -13.46
CA LYS A 13 14.11 8.20 -14.76
C LYS A 13 14.58 6.76 -14.66
N GLN A 14 15.53 6.46 -13.78
CA GLN A 14 16.01 5.09 -13.58
C GLN A 14 14.96 4.23 -12.86
N VAL A 15 14.26 4.80 -11.88
CA VAL A 15 13.16 4.11 -11.19
C VAL A 15 12.02 3.78 -12.17
N LEU A 16 11.71 4.69 -13.10
CA LEU A 16 10.72 4.45 -14.14
C LEU A 16 11.13 3.29 -15.07
N LEU A 17 12.40 3.22 -15.50
CA LEU A 17 12.91 2.09 -16.30
C LEU A 17 12.83 0.77 -15.53
N ASP A 18 13.17 0.78 -14.24
CA ASP A 18 13.04 -0.41 -13.38
C ASP A 18 11.57 -0.86 -13.28
N LEU A 19 10.62 0.08 -13.20
CA LEU A 19 9.18 -0.21 -13.20
C LEU A 19 8.68 -0.76 -14.54
N GLU A 20 9.21 -0.26 -15.66
CA GLU A 20 8.89 -0.76 -17.01
C GLU A 20 9.33 -2.22 -17.16
N GLU A 21 10.57 -2.55 -16.77
CA GLU A 21 11.10 -3.91 -16.79
C GLU A 21 10.27 -4.87 -15.92
N LEU A 22 9.90 -4.43 -14.70
CA LEU A 22 9.03 -5.22 -13.82
C LEU A 22 7.64 -5.40 -14.45
N SER A 23 7.08 -4.36 -15.09
CA SER A 23 5.76 -4.46 -15.72
C SER A 23 5.73 -5.52 -16.82
N GLU A 24 6.78 -5.62 -17.65
CA GLU A 24 6.88 -6.65 -18.69
C GLU A 24 6.96 -8.05 -18.07
N LYS A 25 7.78 -8.22 -17.02
CA LYS A 25 7.93 -9.50 -16.33
C LYS A 25 6.63 -10.02 -15.73
N TYR A 26 5.80 -9.11 -15.20
CA TYR A 26 4.52 -9.45 -14.57
C TYR A 26 3.32 -9.34 -15.52
N ASN A 27 3.54 -9.26 -16.85
CA ASN A 27 2.48 -9.07 -17.85
C ASN A 27 1.51 -7.92 -17.50
N SER A 28 2.08 -6.82 -16.99
CA SER A 28 1.38 -5.62 -16.56
C SER A 28 1.80 -4.40 -17.37
N SER A 29 1.31 -3.22 -17.00
CA SER A 29 1.73 -1.93 -17.55
C SER A 29 1.95 -0.92 -16.44
N VAL A 30 2.97 -0.07 -16.61
CA VAL A 30 3.21 1.09 -15.76
C VAL A 30 2.13 2.14 -16.01
N LYS A 31 1.50 2.61 -14.94
CA LYS A 31 0.47 3.65 -14.94
C LYS A 31 0.93 4.83 -14.10
N LYS A 32 0.44 6.03 -14.41
CA LYS A 32 0.65 7.23 -13.59
C LYS A 32 -0.38 7.30 -12.49
N GLU A 33 0.03 7.82 -11.33
CA GLU A 33 -0.88 8.16 -10.23
C GLU A 33 -1.79 9.33 -10.62
N ASP A 34 -3.08 9.25 -10.26
CA ASP A 34 -4.10 10.23 -10.66
C ASP A 34 -4.09 11.50 -9.78
N GLN A 35 -3.53 11.43 -8.56
CA GLN A 35 -3.54 12.48 -7.53
C GLN A 35 -2.14 13.00 -7.15
N GLY A 36 -1.07 12.54 -7.79
CA GLY A 36 0.28 12.96 -7.46
C GLY A 36 1.34 12.64 -8.51
N GLU A 37 2.59 12.97 -8.19
CA GLU A 37 3.76 12.56 -8.97
C GLU A 37 4.16 11.14 -8.56
N GLY A 38 4.12 10.20 -9.50
CA GLY A 38 4.48 8.80 -9.26
C GLY A 38 3.91 7.83 -10.30
N HIS A 39 4.41 6.60 -10.27
CA HIS A 39 3.98 5.52 -11.16
C HIS A 39 3.66 4.25 -10.36
N PHE A 40 2.81 3.38 -10.91
CA PHE A 40 2.46 2.09 -10.32
C PHE A 40 2.26 1.01 -11.38
N ILE A 41 2.43 -0.25 -10.98
CA ILE A 41 2.11 -1.44 -11.80
C ILE A 41 1.06 -2.29 -11.07
N LEU A 42 0.06 -2.78 -11.80
CA LEU A 42 -0.99 -3.65 -11.28
C LEU A 42 -0.79 -5.06 -11.85
N THR A 43 -0.27 -5.98 -11.05
CA THR A 43 -0.02 -7.36 -11.48
C THR A 43 -1.24 -8.24 -11.26
N GLU A 44 -1.42 -9.30 -12.06
CA GLU A 44 -2.63 -10.15 -12.03
C GLU A 44 -2.76 -11.06 -10.77
N SER A 45 -1.86 -10.98 -9.77
CA SER A 45 -2.18 -11.48 -8.42
C SER A 45 -1.25 -10.97 -7.30
N LYS A 46 -1.88 -10.53 -6.19
CA LYS A 46 -1.39 -10.19 -4.83
C LYS A 46 -0.39 -9.05 -4.69
N LEU A 47 0.55 -8.89 -5.61
CA LEU A 47 1.60 -7.90 -5.46
C LEU A 47 1.15 -6.53 -5.95
N GLN A 48 0.93 -5.60 -5.02
CA GLN A 48 0.70 -4.19 -5.35
C GLN A 48 1.90 -3.37 -4.90
N ILE A 49 2.43 -2.52 -5.77
CA ILE A 49 3.58 -1.65 -5.49
C ILE A 49 3.14 -0.21 -5.73
N VAL A 50 3.26 0.66 -4.73
CA VAL A 50 2.89 2.07 -4.80
C VAL A 50 4.06 2.92 -4.36
N GLU A 51 4.55 3.76 -5.26
CA GLU A 51 5.51 4.80 -4.95
C GLU A 51 4.79 6.06 -4.45
N ARG A 52 5.38 6.76 -3.49
CA ARG A 52 4.94 8.10 -3.07
C ARG A 52 6.12 8.97 -2.65
N VAL A 53 5.97 10.29 -2.79
CA VAL A 53 6.94 11.28 -2.32
C VAL A 53 6.41 11.97 -1.07
N GLU A 54 7.14 11.89 0.04
CA GLU A 54 6.85 12.63 1.29
C GLU A 54 8.04 13.55 1.61
N GLY A 55 7.89 14.85 1.34
CA GLY A 55 8.97 15.82 1.50
C GLY A 55 10.10 15.57 0.50
N ASP A 56 11.29 15.25 0.99
CA ASP A 56 12.48 14.90 0.20
C ASP A 56 12.69 13.37 0.05
N GLN A 57 11.71 12.55 0.46
CA GLN A 57 11.85 11.10 0.50
C GLN A 57 10.90 10.39 -0.47
N ILE A 58 11.44 9.43 -1.23
CA ILE A 58 10.65 8.47 -2.02
C ILE A 58 10.38 7.24 -1.14
N ILE A 59 9.11 6.85 -1.06
CA ILE A 59 8.63 5.73 -0.26
C ILE A 59 7.90 4.77 -1.20
N VAL A 60 8.44 3.57 -1.39
CA VAL A 60 7.77 2.51 -2.16
C VAL A 60 7.07 1.57 -1.18
N GLN A 61 5.75 1.42 -1.23
CA GLN A 61 4.99 0.47 -0.43
C GLN A 61 4.55 -0.73 -1.27
N VAL A 62 4.82 -1.93 -0.79
CA VAL A 62 4.55 -3.19 -1.49
C VAL A 62 3.57 -4.00 -0.66
N TRP A 63 2.39 -4.38 -1.16
CA TRP A 63 1.43 -5.27 -0.50
C TRP A 63 1.39 -6.64 -1.17
N GLY A 64 0.92 -7.64 -0.41
CA GLY A 64 0.75 -9.02 -0.86
C GLY A 64 2.01 -9.74 -1.33
N ALA A 65 3.20 -9.22 -0.99
CA ALA A 65 4.47 -9.83 -1.35
C ALA A 65 4.72 -11.15 -0.63
N SER A 66 5.29 -12.12 -1.34
CA SER A 66 5.92 -13.30 -0.75
C SER A 66 7.35 -12.99 -0.30
N GLU A 67 7.95 -13.90 0.47
CA GLU A 67 9.37 -13.75 0.90
C GLU A 67 10.33 -13.73 -0.30
N GLY A 68 10.00 -14.47 -1.37
CA GLY A 68 10.73 -14.44 -2.64
C GLY A 68 10.62 -13.09 -3.34
N ASP A 69 9.43 -12.49 -3.38
CA ASP A 69 9.23 -11.15 -3.93
C ASP A 69 10.03 -10.11 -3.15
N ILE A 70 10.04 -10.19 -1.81
CA ILE A 70 10.84 -9.28 -0.99
C ILE A 70 12.34 -9.42 -1.28
N GLN A 71 12.86 -10.64 -1.42
CA GLN A 71 14.25 -10.85 -1.79
C GLN A 71 14.56 -10.28 -3.17
N GLU A 72 13.65 -10.46 -4.13
CA GLU A 72 13.82 -9.92 -5.47
C GLU A 72 13.82 -8.39 -5.46
N LEU A 73 12.83 -7.76 -4.85
CA LEU A 73 12.71 -6.30 -4.74
C LEU A 73 13.87 -5.68 -3.94
N SER A 74 14.46 -6.45 -3.01
CA SER A 74 15.65 -6.00 -2.27
C SER A 74 16.88 -5.84 -3.16
N ASN A 75 16.94 -6.52 -4.31
CA ASN A 75 18.01 -6.33 -5.28
C ASN A 75 17.89 -4.99 -6.02
N TYR A 76 16.68 -4.47 -6.16
CA TYR A 76 16.42 -3.20 -6.86
C TYR A 76 16.58 -2.00 -5.94
N TRP A 77 16.10 -2.10 -4.69
CA TRP A 77 15.92 -0.95 -3.80
C TRP A 77 16.58 -1.09 -2.43
N GLY A 78 17.41 -2.13 -2.24
CA GLY A 78 18.10 -2.40 -0.97
C GLY A 78 17.19 -3.08 0.06
N GLN A 79 17.63 -3.22 1.30
CA GLN A 79 16.82 -3.90 2.32
C GLN A 79 15.61 -3.05 2.75
N PRO A 80 14.43 -3.66 2.95
CA PRO A 80 13.23 -2.93 3.35
C PRO A 80 13.40 -2.33 4.75
N LYS A 81 12.96 -1.07 4.93
CA LYS A 81 13.04 -0.36 6.22
C LYS A 81 12.16 -1.00 7.30
N LYS A 82 11.04 -1.59 6.88
CA LYS A 82 10.08 -2.28 7.75
C LYS A 82 9.44 -3.44 6.98
N LEU A 83 9.39 -4.60 7.62
CA LEU A 83 8.58 -5.74 7.19
C LEU A 83 7.46 -5.93 8.21
N ILE A 84 6.21 -5.91 7.74
CA ILE A 84 5.05 -6.16 8.59
C ILE A 84 4.60 -7.60 8.33
N LYS A 85 4.92 -8.49 9.29
CA LYS A 85 4.51 -9.91 9.28
C LYS A 85 3.27 -10.17 10.15
N GLU A 86 2.90 -9.22 11.01
CA GLU A 86 1.76 -9.32 11.93
C GLU A 86 0.56 -8.51 11.43
N LYS A 87 -0.64 -8.88 11.88
CA LYS A 87 -1.86 -8.12 11.60
C LYS A 87 -1.69 -6.67 12.08
N PRO A 88 -1.96 -5.65 11.24
CA PRO A 88 -1.72 -4.25 11.58
C PRO A 88 -2.57 -3.81 12.78
N SER A 89 -2.08 -2.88 13.60
CA SER A 89 -2.94 -2.25 14.60
C SER A 89 -4.07 -1.47 13.90
N PRO A 90 -5.20 -1.15 14.57
CA PRO A 90 -6.26 -0.34 13.96
C PRO A 90 -5.78 1.01 13.42
N ASN A 91 -4.78 1.62 14.06
CA ASN A 91 -4.18 2.88 13.60
C ASN A 91 -3.29 2.68 12.37
N ASP A 92 -2.51 1.59 12.34
CA ASP A 92 -1.68 1.26 11.20
C ASP A 92 -2.55 0.92 9.99
N LEU A 93 -3.61 0.13 10.19
CA LEU A 93 -4.57 -0.19 9.13
C LEU A 93 -5.28 1.06 8.63
N ALA A 94 -5.69 1.97 9.52
CA ALA A 94 -6.32 3.23 9.12
C ALA A 94 -5.40 4.06 8.23
N LYS A 95 -4.11 4.14 8.58
CA LYS A 95 -3.10 4.78 7.72
C LYS A 95 -2.96 4.04 6.39
N GLU A 96 -2.89 2.73 6.39
CA GLU A 96 -2.76 1.97 5.13
C GLU A 96 -3.94 2.17 4.20
N ILE A 97 -5.17 2.11 4.72
CA ILE A 97 -6.41 2.27 3.95
C ILE A 97 -6.47 3.61 3.22
N ILE A 98 -6.07 4.71 3.85
CA ILE A 98 -6.11 6.02 3.19
C ILE A 98 -5.08 6.16 2.06
N TYR A 99 -4.10 5.25 1.99
CA TYR A 99 -3.05 5.24 0.98
C TYR A 99 -3.25 4.17 -0.09
N ILE A 100 -4.31 3.36 -0.01
CA ILE A 100 -4.64 2.42 -1.09
C ILE A 100 -5.20 3.23 -2.26
N PRO A 101 -4.57 3.17 -3.45
CA PRO A 101 -5.05 3.86 -4.64
C PRO A 101 -6.46 3.39 -5.02
N ASN A 102 -7.31 4.33 -5.42
CA ASN A 102 -8.68 4.06 -5.88
C ASN A 102 -9.54 3.22 -4.91
N ILE A 103 -9.23 3.27 -3.61
CA ILE A 103 -9.94 2.47 -2.61
C ILE A 103 -11.45 2.72 -2.58
N THR A 104 -11.92 3.92 -2.93
CA THR A 104 -13.37 4.21 -2.94
C THR A 104 -14.13 3.50 -4.06
N GLU A 105 -13.43 3.00 -5.08
CA GLU A 105 -14.00 2.29 -6.23
C GLU A 105 -13.75 0.77 -6.15
N MET A 106 -12.86 0.35 -5.25
CA MET A 106 -12.48 -1.04 -5.02
C MET A 106 -13.66 -1.84 -4.43
N LYS A 107 -13.78 -3.11 -4.80
CA LYS A 107 -14.76 -4.02 -4.20
C LYS A 107 -14.26 -4.55 -2.86
N LYS A 108 -15.20 -4.93 -1.99
CA LYS A 108 -14.87 -5.53 -0.68
C LYS A 108 -13.90 -6.71 -0.79
N ASN A 109 -14.12 -7.63 -1.73
CA ASN A 109 -13.26 -8.81 -1.88
C ASN A 109 -11.83 -8.42 -2.30
N GLU A 110 -11.68 -7.46 -3.20
CA GLU A 110 -10.37 -6.94 -3.62
C GLU A 110 -9.62 -6.30 -2.44
N LEU A 111 -10.33 -5.54 -1.59
CA LEU A 111 -9.77 -4.95 -0.38
C LEU A 111 -9.30 -6.02 0.62
N LEU A 112 -10.11 -7.07 0.83
CA LEU A 112 -9.77 -8.19 1.72
C LEU A 112 -8.54 -8.94 1.23
N GLU A 113 -8.47 -9.20 -0.07
CA GLU A 113 -7.34 -9.86 -0.72
C GLU A 113 -6.07 -9.01 -0.61
N LEU A 114 -6.17 -7.72 -0.92
CA LEU A 114 -5.04 -6.78 -0.87
C LEU A 114 -4.46 -6.64 0.53
N LEU A 115 -5.32 -6.51 1.54
CA LEU A 115 -4.92 -6.38 2.93
C LEU A 115 -4.52 -7.73 3.55
N GLU A 116 -4.72 -8.83 2.84
CA GLU A 116 -4.53 -10.20 3.34
C GLU A 116 -5.28 -10.46 4.67
N ILE A 117 -6.48 -9.90 4.82
CA ILE A 117 -7.31 -10.06 6.01
C ILE A 117 -8.61 -10.78 5.70
N SER A 118 -9.12 -11.53 6.67
CA SER A 118 -10.44 -12.16 6.55
C SER A 118 -11.56 -11.12 6.68
N GLU A 119 -12.73 -11.42 6.14
CA GLU A 119 -13.94 -10.58 6.31
C GLU A 119 -14.26 -10.33 7.79
N LYS A 120 -14.10 -11.36 8.63
CA LYS A 120 -14.26 -11.25 10.09
C LYS A 120 -13.28 -10.26 10.71
N ASP A 121 -12.03 -10.23 10.24
CA ASP A 121 -11.03 -9.27 10.70
C ASP A 121 -11.37 -7.86 10.23
N LEU A 122 -11.81 -7.69 8.97
CA LEU A 122 -12.25 -6.40 8.45
C LEU A 122 -13.40 -5.82 9.28
N ASP A 123 -14.43 -6.62 9.59
CA ASP A 123 -15.55 -6.19 10.44
C ASP A 123 -15.08 -5.76 11.84
N LYS A 124 -14.12 -6.49 12.42
CA LYS A 124 -13.52 -6.13 13.70
C LYS A 124 -12.79 -4.79 13.60
N TYR A 125 -12.01 -4.57 12.55
CA TYR A 125 -11.33 -3.30 12.32
C TYR A 125 -12.30 -2.15 12.10
N LYS A 126 -13.37 -2.34 11.32
CA LYS A 126 -14.42 -1.31 11.11
C LYS A 126 -14.99 -0.83 12.44
N ARG A 127 -15.34 -1.75 13.35
CA ARG A 127 -15.87 -1.40 14.68
C ARG A 127 -14.85 -0.67 15.54
N LEU A 128 -13.58 -1.09 15.51
CA LEU A 128 -12.53 -0.48 16.29
C LEU A 128 -12.19 0.92 15.77
N ILE A 129 -12.02 1.08 14.46
CA ILE A 129 -11.71 2.35 13.81
C ILE A 129 -12.87 3.34 13.99
N ASP A 130 -14.12 2.91 13.84
CA ASP A 130 -15.28 3.78 14.09
C ASP A 130 -15.31 4.30 15.54
N ARG A 131 -15.06 3.42 16.52
CA ARG A 131 -14.97 3.82 17.93
C ARG A 131 -13.81 4.78 18.19
N LEU A 132 -12.66 4.57 17.55
CA LEU A 132 -11.49 5.45 17.69
C LEU A 132 -11.74 6.82 17.06
N ALA A 133 -12.37 6.86 15.88
CA ALA A 133 -12.70 8.07 15.13
C ALA A 133 -13.71 8.99 15.84
N GLN A 134 -14.46 8.50 16.82
CA GLN A 134 -15.41 9.29 17.61
C GLN A 134 -14.77 10.02 18.81
N ARG A 135 -13.46 9.84 19.05
CA ARG A 135 -12.76 10.47 20.18
C ARG A 135 -12.48 11.96 19.90
N LYS A 136 -12.56 12.81 20.94
CA LYS A 136 -12.36 14.28 20.85
C LYS A 136 -11.06 14.72 20.18
N ASN A 137 -9.96 14.00 20.39
CA ASN A 137 -8.62 14.35 19.87
C ASN A 137 -8.08 13.26 18.94
N VAL A 138 -8.91 12.77 18.02
CA VAL A 138 -8.50 11.73 17.06
C VAL A 138 -7.79 12.34 15.86
N SER A 139 -6.83 11.60 15.31
CA SER A 139 -6.10 11.99 14.10
C SER A 139 -7.00 11.97 12.86
N ASP A 140 -6.67 12.78 11.86
CA ASP A 140 -7.49 12.91 10.65
C ASP A 140 -7.42 11.65 9.77
N GLU A 141 -6.34 10.88 9.83
CA GLU A 141 -6.22 9.59 9.15
C GLU A 141 -7.26 8.60 9.64
N LEU A 142 -7.51 8.53 10.94
CA LEU A 142 -8.54 7.67 11.51
C LEU A 142 -9.96 8.09 11.09
N LYS A 143 -10.22 9.39 10.99
CA LYS A 143 -11.51 9.90 10.49
C LYS A 143 -11.71 9.51 9.03
N LYS A 144 -10.73 9.80 8.18
CA LYS A 144 -10.76 9.47 6.74
C LYS A 144 -10.90 7.96 6.51
N ALA A 145 -10.11 7.16 7.21
CA ALA A 145 -10.19 5.70 7.13
C ALA A 145 -11.58 5.19 7.54
N ASN A 146 -12.17 5.75 8.59
CA ASN A 146 -13.53 5.38 9.01
C ASN A 146 -14.57 5.69 7.92
N GLU A 147 -14.47 6.86 7.28
CA GLU A 147 -15.38 7.24 6.19
C GLU A 147 -15.24 6.31 4.98
N ILE A 148 -14.02 5.94 4.61
CA ILE A 148 -13.75 4.97 3.53
C ILE A 148 -14.37 3.62 3.89
N LEU A 149 -14.05 3.11 5.08
CA LEU A 149 -14.49 1.80 5.54
C LEU A 149 -16.01 1.67 5.67
N LYS A 150 -16.73 2.77 5.91
CA LYS A 150 -18.20 2.78 5.94
C LYS A 150 -18.86 2.49 4.59
N LYS A 151 -18.11 2.64 3.48
CA LYS A 151 -18.61 2.36 2.12
C LYS A 151 -18.52 0.88 1.72
N PHE A 152 -17.77 0.08 2.48
CA PHE A 152 -17.56 -1.36 2.27
C PHE A 152 -18.47 -2.24 3.12
#